data_AF-A0A1T4QZJ5-F1
#
_entry.id   AF-A0A1T4QZJ5-F1
#
_cell.length_a   1.000
_cell.length_b   1.000
_cell.length_c   1.000
_cell.angle_alpha   90.00
_cell.angle_beta   90.00
_cell.angle_gamma   90.00
#
_symmetry.space_group_name_H-M   'P 1'
#
loop_
_entity.id
_entity.type
_entity.pdbx_description
1 polymer ?
#
loop_
_entity_poly.entity_id
_entity_poly.type
_entity_poly.pdbx_seq_one_letter_code
_entity_poly.pdbx_strand_id
1 'polypeptide(L)'
;MEVKFLTQIGTGSSATQVREVLLAAVKAIVQAVGERDRYTRHHSQNVAEYAKIIARELDLPSEQVESIYLAALFHDIGKIGVPDQVLNKPSKLEENELLLIREHPLIAGRILESFGEFRDILPAITQHHEHWDGSGYPFGLIGEAIDLGARIIAVADAFDAMTSDRIYRPGMPQAQAIDILSKGAGQQWDPRVVNAFINWWEKTYNPRGRHDWQMKHIQTIYQNFLKDTTGGKVLLLDEKEIEQFLKPLQCFAELPIENGLHLSWSRQLFSDWLGELGLDQVYQQTYQLVFSELVSNMLKHAEKGTIQWGRNSAGEIVLIANDQGQGFVLEKLPQSIMVSGFSTKKSLGWGLPFILEHCRQLVIAKTESGTFIAIKLGCEQIEDMGQTI
;
A
#
# COMPACT_ATOMS: atom_id res chain seq x y z
N MET A 1 13.79 -35.54 -19.92
CA MET A 1 13.64 -34.08 -20.00
C MET A 1 14.18 -33.55 -18.68
N GLU A 2 15.48 -33.22 -18.66
CA GLU A 2 16.24 -32.85 -17.47
C GLU A 2 15.83 -31.46 -16.96
N VAL A 3 15.52 -31.34 -15.67
CA VAL A 3 15.40 -30.05 -15.00
C VAL A 3 16.80 -29.62 -14.54
N LYS A 4 17.48 -28.87 -15.41
CA LYS A 4 18.74 -28.18 -15.09
C LYS A 4 18.47 -26.94 -14.24
N PHE A 5 18.33 -27.10 -12.92
CA PHE A 5 18.21 -25.95 -12.01
C PHE A 5 19.21 -25.92 -10.85
N LEU A 6 20.15 -26.88 -10.74
CA LEU A 6 21.08 -26.95 -9.60
C LEU A 6 22.53 -27.25 -10.00
N THR A 7 23.07 -26.51 -10.98
CA THR A 7 24.49 -26.68 -11.38
C THR A 7 25.24 -25.35 -11.53
N GLN A 8 24.96 -24.38 -10.66
CA GLN A 8 25.79 -23.17 -10.52
C GLN A 8 25.90 -22.66 -9.07
N ILE A 9 26.00 -23.54 -8.08
CA ILE A 9 26.55 -23.14 -6.79
C ILE A 9 28.06 -23.38 -6.87
N GLY A 10 28.77 -22.39 -7.39
CA GLY A 10 30.22 -22.37 -7.41
C GLY A 10 30.78 -22.54 -6.00
N THR A 11 31.92 -23.21 -5.90
CA THR A 11 32.68 -23.52 -4.68
C THR A 11 33.26 -22.26 -4.02
N GLY A 12 32.38 -21.37 -3.56
CA GLY A 12 32.72 -20.09 -2.96
C GLY A 12 31.52 -19.21 -2.58
N SER A 13 30.33 -19.75 -2.30
CA SER A 13 29.22 -18.92 -1.79
C SER A 13 29.58 -18.35 -0.42
N SER A 14 29.62 -17.02 -0.31
CA SER A 14 29.78 -16.33 0.96
C SER A 14 28.59 -16.64 1.86
N ALA A 15 28.78 -16.62 3.19
CA ALA A 15 27.69 -16.83 4.16
C ALA A 15 26.46 -15.92 3.88
N THR A 16 26.70 -14.72 3.34
CA THR A 16 25.67 -13.77 2.91
C THR A 16 24.77 -14.33 1.81
N GLN A 17 25.36 -15.01 0.81
CA GLN A 17 24.60 -15.54 -0.32
C GLN A 17 23.73 -16.73 0.08
N VAL A 18 24.22 -17.57 1.00
CA VAL A 18 23.42 -18.67 1.57
C VAL A 18 22.25 -18.12 2.37
N ARG A 19 22.48 -17.10 3.20
CA ARG A 19 21.45 -16.41 3.97
C ARG A 19 20.37 -15.78 3.07
N GLU A 20 20.76 -15.12 1.98
CA GLU A 20 19.81 -14.53 1.02
C GLU A 20 18.91 -15.58 0.37
N VAL A 21 19.48 -16.72 -0.04
CA VAL A 21 18.72 -17.84 -0.63
C VAL A 21 17.76 -18.45 0.39
N LEU A 22 18.20 -18.64 1.64
CA LEU A 22 17.33 -19.13 2.72
C LEU A 22 16.18 -18.18 3.01
N LEU A 23 16.45 -16.87 3.12
CA LEU A 23 15.42 -15.87 3.31
C LEU A 23 14.41 -15.85 2.16
N ALA A 24 14.88 -15.94 0.91
CA ALA A 24 14.00 -16.02 -0.25
C ALA A 24 13.11 -17.27 -0.23
N ALA A 25 13.66 -18.42 0.14
CA ALA A 25 12.91 -19.67 0.25
C ALA A 25 11.84 -19.62 1.35
N VAL A 26 12.18 -19.12 2.54
CA VAL A 26 11.20 -18.99 3.64
C VAL A 26 10.12 -17.98 3.28
N LYS A 27 10.47 -16.85 2.64
CA LYS A 27 9.47 -15.89 2.12
C LYS A 27 8.51 -16.54 1.13
N ALA A 28 9.00 -17.38 0.22
CA ALA A 28 8.16 -18.12 -0.71
C ALA A 28 7.21 -19.09 0.02
N ILE A 29 7.66 -19.74 1.09
CA ILE A 29 6.81 -20.60 1.93
C ILE A 29 5.75 -19.78 2.65
N VAL A 30 6.09 -18.62 3.22
CA VAL A 30 5.11 -17.70 3.81
C VAL A 30 4.07 -17.29 2.80
N GLN A 31 4.47 -16.93 1.58
CA GLN A 31 3.52 -16.60 0.50
C GLN A 31 2.62 -17.79 0.16
N ALA A 32 3.15 -19.01 0.08
CA ALA A 32 2.36 -20.21 -0.19
C ALA A 32 1.37 -20.54 0.94
N VAL A 33 1.75 -20.34 2.21
CA VAL A 33 0.82 -20.41 3.35
C VAL A 33 -0.24 -19.30 3.23
N GLY A 34 0.20 -18.11 2.82
CA GLY A 34 -0.59 -16.95 2.46
C GLY A 34 -1.68 -17.20 1.40
N GLU A 35 -1.43 -18.14 0.48
CA GLU A 35 -2.37 -18.54 -0.57
C GLU A 35 -3.38 -19.60 -0.09
N ARG A 36 -2.98 -20.45 0.86
CA ARG A 36 -3.87 -21.48 1.46
C ARG A 36 -4.87 -20.90 2.45
N ASP A 37 -4.44 -19.88 3.19
CA ASP A 37 -5.30 -19.14 4.10
C ASP A 37 -5.83 -17.91 3.35
N ARG A 38 -7.14 -17.91 3.04
CA ARG A 38 -7.75 -16.83 2.25
C ARG A 38 -7.63 -15.44 2.91
N TYR A 39 -7.17 -15.38 4.15
CA TYR A 39 -6.89 -14.19 4.96
C TYR A 39 -5.52 -13.53 4.66
N THR A 40 -4.48 -14.26 4.24
CA THR A 40 -3.08 -13.86 4.55
C THR A 40 -2.22 -13.35 3.39
N ARG A 41 -2.76 -13.04 2.19
CA ARG A 41 -1.92 -12.63 1.05
C ARG A 41 -1.01 -11.41 1.34
N HIS A 42 -1.45 -10.49 2.21
CA HIS A 42 -0.65 -9.32 2.64
C HIS A 42 -0.52 -9.17 4.17
N HIS A 43 -1.19 -10.02 4.94
CA HIS A 43 -1.26 -9.90 6.41
C HIS A 43 0.13 -9.93 7.06
N SER A 44 0.92 -10.98 6.81
CA SER A 44 2.25 -11.11 7.41
C SER A 44 3.19 -9.97 7.00
N GLN A 45 3.01 -9.41 5.80
CA GLN A 45 3.76 -8.23 5.34
C GLN A 45 3.36 -7.00 6.15
N ASN A 46 2.06 -6.73 6.30
CA ASN A 46 1.55 -5.59 7.06
C ASN A 46 1.99 -5.66 8.53
N VAL A 47 1.84 -6.84 9.15
CA VAL A 47 2.28 -7.08 10.54
C VAL A 47 3.77 -6.80 10.69
N ALA A 48 4.59 -7.24 9.73
CA ALA A 48 6.02 -6.95 9.75
C ALA A 48 6.34 -5.44 9.65
N GLU A 49 5.65 -4.70 8.78
CA GLU A 49 5.83 -3.25 8.67
C GLU A 49 5.39 -2.52 9.95
N TYR A 50 4.24 -2.87 10.54
CA TYR A 50 3.80 -2.29 11.81
C TYR A 50 4.77 -2.64 12.95
N ALA A 51 5.24 -3.89 13.03
CA ALA A 51 6.21 -4.30 14.04
C ALA A 51 7.53 -3.51 13.92
N LYS A 52 8.00 -3.27 12.69
CA LYS A 52 9.17 -2.44 12.40
C LYS A 52 9.00 -0.99 12.85
N ILE A 53 7.81 -0.42 12.62
CA ILE A 53 7.46 0.93 13.06
C ILE A 53 7.48 1.02 14.59
N ILE A 54 6.81 0.09 15.27
CA ILE A 54 6.76 0.04 16.74
C ILE A 54 8.16 -0.11 17.33
N ALA A 55 8.97 -1.02 16.79
CA ALA A 55 10.35 -1.24 17.23
C ALA A 55 11.20 0.03 17.11
N ARG A 56 11.01 0.83 16.05
CA ARG A 56 11.70 2.11 15.88
C ARG A 56 11.23 3.18 16.86
N GLU A 57 9.94 3.26 17.14
CA GLU A 57 9.39 4.19 18.14
C GLU A 57 9.79 3.85 19.57
N LEU A 58 10.19 2.60 19.81
CA LEU A 58 10.81 2.16 21.06
C LEU A 58 12.33 2.39 21.10
N ASP A 59 12.89 3.07 20.11
CA ASP A 59 14.33 3.37 19.95
C ASP A 59 15.21 2.11 19.97
N LEU A 60 14.72 1.00 19.42
CA LEU A 60 15.49 -0.24 19.34
C LEU A 60 16.63 -0.14 18.31
N PRO A 61 17.79 -0.80 18.55
CA PRO A 61 18.87 -0.87 17.58
C PRO A 61 18.41 -1.44 16.24
N SER A 62 18.98 -0.96 15.13
CA SER A 62 18.57 -1.38 13.77
C SER A 62 18.63 -2.89 13.55
N GLU A 63 19.59 -3.58 14.16
CA GLU A 63 19.69 -5.04 14.10
C GLU A 63 18.48 -5.73 14.76
N GLN A 64 18.05 -5.26 15.94
CA GLN A 64 16.86 -5.79 16.61
C GLN A 64 15.58 -5.48 15.81
N VAL A 65 15.49 -4.29 15.21
CA VAL A 65 14.37 -3.91 14.33
C VAL A 65 14.24 -4.88 13.15
N GLU A 66 15.36 -5.23 12.50
CA GLU A 66 15.35 -6.18 11.38
C GLU A 66 15.04 -7.62 11.85
N SER A 67 15.52 -8.04 13.02
CA SER A 67 15.17 -9.33 13.61
C SER A 67 13.67 -9.42 13.94
N ILE A 68 13.07 -8.38 14.50
CA ILE A 68 11.63 -8.30 14.79
C ILE A 68 10.82 -8.29 13.50
N TYR A 69 11.27 -7.55 12.48
CA TYR A 69 10.66 -7.55 11.15
C TYR A 69 10.61 -8.97 10.54
N LEU A 70 11.73 -9.69 10.60
CA LEU A 70 11.80 -11.06 10.10
C LEU A 70 10.91 -12.00 10.93
N ALA A 71 10.93 -11.88 12.26
CA ALA A 71 10.06 -12.65 13.15
C ALA A 71 8.57 -12.44 12.80
N ALA A 72 8.16 -11.18 12.64
CA ALA A 72 6.82 -10.80 12.26
C ALA A 72 6.42 -11.34 10.87
N LEU A 73 7.35 -11.41 9.92
CA LEU A 73 7.05 -11.98 8.61
C LEU A 73 6.79 -13.50 8.69
N PHE A 74 7.44 -14.18 9.63
CA PHE A 74 7.37 -15.64 9.79
C PHE A 74 6.41 -16.13 10.87
N HIS A 75 5.76 -15.24 11.63
CA HIS A 75 4.99 -15.60 12.82
C HIS A 75 3.93 -16.69 12.55
N ASP A 76 3.33 -16.64 11.37
CA ASP A 76 2.20 -17.47 10.95
C ASP A 76 2.58 -18.69 10.09
N ILE A 77 3.88 -18.92 9.81
CA ILE A 77 4.31 -20.01 8.91
C ILE A 77 3.84 -21.40 9.38
N GLY A 78 3.63 -21.55 10.69
CA GLY A 78 3.14 -22.78 11.30
C GLY A 78 1.71 -23.15 10.91
N LYS A 79 0.92 -22.21 10.35
CA LYS A 79 -0.42 -22.51 9.81
C LYS A 79 -0.38 -23.54 8.69
N ILE A 80 0.79 -23.82 8.09
CA ILE A 80 0.97 -24.92 7.15
C ILE A 80 0.53 -26.28 7.73
N GLY A 81 0.68 -26.47 9.05
CA GLY A 81 0.29 -27.69 9.75
C GLY A 81 -1.18 -27.76 10.17
N VAL A 82 -1.96 -26.69 9.93
CA VAL A 82 -3.39 -26.66 10.24
C VAL A 82 -4.20 -27.22 9.05
N PRO A 83 -5.15 -28.14 9.28
CA PRO A 83 -6.01 -28.65 8.21
C PRO A 83 -6.84 -27.56 7.54
N ASP A 84 -6.95 -27.60 6.20
CA ASP A 84 -7.69 -26.58 5.42
C ASP A 84 -9.16 -26.43 5.85
N GLN A 85 -9.79 -27.52 6.27
CA GLN A 85 -11.18 -27.53 6.76
C GLN A 85 -11.36 -26.72 8.05
N VAL A 86 -10.32 -26.63 8.88
CA VAL A 86 -10.29 -25.83 10.10
C VAL A 86 -9.89 -24.39 9.76
N LEU A 87 -8.81 -24.23 8.99
CA LEU A 87 -8.25 -22.92 8.64
C LEU A 87 -9.24 -22.05 7.85
N ASN A 88 -10.02 -22.64 6.94
CA ASN A 88 -10.96 -21.93 6.08
C ASN A 88 -12.44 -22.09 6.50
N LYS A 89 -12.71 -22.50 7.74
CA LYS A 89 -14.09 -22.71 8.22
C LYS A 89 -14.86 -21.37 8.26
N PRO A 90 -16.04 -21.25 7.61
CA PRO A 90 -16.82 -20.00 7.57
C PRO A 90 -17.61 -19.71 8.85
N SER A 91 -17.66 -20.66 9.78
CA SER A 91 -18.38 -20.56 11.05
C SER A 91 -17.41 -20.54 12.23
N LYS A 92 -17.94 -20.31 13.44
CA LYS A 92 -17.14 -20.42 14.66
C LYS A 92 -16.48 -21.80 14.74
N LEU A 93 -15.23 -21.79 15.20
CA LEU A 93 -14.46 -23.00 15.48
C LEU A 93 -14.96 -23.63 16.77
N GLU A 94 -15.03 -24.95 16.77
CA GLU A 94 -15.23 -25.76 17.97
C GLU A 94 -13.94 -25.76 18.82
N GLU A 95 -14.05 -26.11 20.10
CA GLU A 95 -12.91 -26.04 21.04
C GLU A 95 -11.72 -26.90 20.58
N ASN A 96 -11.97 -28.09 20.04
CA ASN A 96 -10.94 -28.96 19.47
C ASN A 96 -10.28 -28.37 18.21
N GLU A 97 -11.03 -27.67 17.37
CA GLU A 97 -10.51 -26.98 16.19
C GLU A 97 -9.65 -25.77 16.58
N LEU A 98 -10.06 -25.05 17.64
CA LEU A 98 -9.29 -23.94 18.19
C LEU A 98 -7.93 -24.40 18.71
N LEU A 99 -7.87 -25.57 19.37
CA LEU A 99 -6.61 -26.16 19.82
C LEU A 99 -5.64 -26.39 18.67
N LEU A 100 -6.11 -26.87 17.51
CA LEU A 100 -5.27 -27.07 16.32
C LEU A 100 -4.69 -25.76 15.80
N ILE A 101 -5.47 -24.67 15.83
CA ILE A 101 -4.94 -23.35 15.44
C ILE A 101 -3.91 -22.86 16.46
N ARG A 102 -4.15 -23.06 17.77
CA ARG A 102 -3.24 -22.62 18.82
C ARG A 102 -1.86 -23.30 18.79
N GLU A 103 -1.71 -24.41 18.05
CA GLU A 103 -0.42 -25.07 17.87
C GLU A 103 0.50 -24.38 16.85
N HIS A 104 -0.02 -23.48 15.99
CA HIS A 104 0.79 -22.90 14.92
C HIS A 104 2.06 -22.16 15.38
N PRO A 105 2.12 -21.46 16.54
CA PRO A 105 3.37 -20.84 16.98
C PRO A 105 4.46 -21.88 17.26
N LEU A 106 4.08 -23.03 17.84
CA LEU A 106 5.00 -24.14 18.10
C LEU A 106 5.40 -24.89 16.82
N ILE A 107 4.48 -25.01 15.85
CA ILE A 107 4.80 -25.55 14.51
C ILE A 107 5.80 -24.62 13.80
N ALA A 108 5.57 -23.30 13.84
CA ALA A 108 6.48 -22.30 13.29
C ALA A 108 7.87 -22.41 13.93
N GLY A 109 7.93 -22.53 15.26
CA GLY A 109 9.17 -22.76 16.01
C GLY A 109 9.94 -23.99 15.52
N ARG A 110 9.26 -25.14 15.38
CA ARG A 110 9.88 -26.39 14.90
C ARG A 110 10.39 -26.30 13.46
N ILE A 111 9.65 -25.64 12.58
CA ILE A 111 10.05 -25.42 11.18
C ILE A 111 11.34 -24.59 11.16
N LEU A 112 11.37 -23.49 11.91
CA LEU A 112 12.46 -22.51 11.87
C LEU A 112 13.69 -22.93 12.69
N GLU A 113 13.53 -23.73 13.75
CA GLU A 113 14.63 -24.26 14.56
C GLU A 113 15.64 -25.07 13.74
N SER A 114 15.15 -25.72 12.67
CA SER A 114 15.99 -26.47 11.71
C SER A 114 16.97 -25.55 10.95
N PHE A 115 16.73 -24.24 10.94
CA PHE A 115 17.59 -23.23 10.35
C PHE A 115 18.26 -22.44 11.47
N GLY A 116 19.52 -22.76 11.77
CA GLY A 116 20.26 -22.16 12.89
C GLY A 116 20.30 -20.63 12.90
N GLU A 117 20.16 -19.99 11.72
CA GLU A 117 20.12 -18.53 11.58
C GLU A 117 18.86 -17.86 12.16
N PHE A 118 17.78 -18.60 12.42
CA PHE A 118 16.54 -18.04 12.97
C PHE A 118 16.38 -18.25 14.47
N ARG A 119 17.37 -18.85 15.17
CA ARG A 119 17.26 -19.16 16.60
C ARG A 119 16.92 -17.95 17.45
N ASP A 120 17.52 -16.80 17.15
CA ASP A 120 17.35 -15.59 17.94
C ASP A 120 15.96 -14.95 17.78
N ILE A 121 15.23 -15.29 16.71
CA ILE A 121 13.87 -14.79 16.47
C ILE A 121 12.77 -15.77 16.89
N LEU A 122 13.11 -17.00 17.28
CA LEU A 122 12.12 -18.02 17.69
C LEU A 122 11.28 -17.59 18.89
N PRO A 123 11.80 -16.92 19.93
CA PRO A 123 10.96 -16.44 21.04
C PRO A 123 9.89 -15.46 20.55
N ALA A 124 10.25 -14.50 19.71
CA ALA A 124 9.33 -13.54 19.12
C ALA A 124 8.20 -14.23 18.32
N ILE A 125 8.52 -15.30 17.61
CA ILE A 125 7.57 -16.09 16.81
C ILE A 125 6.70 -16.98 17.68
N THR A 126 7.27 -17.70 18.63
CA THR A 126 6.53 -18.71 19.41
C THR A 126 5.63 -18.11 20.48
N GLN A 127 5.91 -16.87 20.89
CA GLN A 127 5.22 -16.19 22.00
C GLN A 127 4.28 -15.07 21.54
N HIS A 128 4.08 -14.83 20.24
CA HIS A 128 3.30 -13.69 19.74
C HIS A 128 1.80 -13.72 20.11
N HIS A 129 1.31 -14.86 20.62
CA HIS A 129 -0.04 -15.01 21.17
C HIS A 129 -0.09 -15.09 22.70
N GLU A 130 1.03 -14.83 23.37
CA GLU A 130 1.04 -14.58 24.80
C GLU A 130 0.34 -13.25 25.09
N HIS A 131 -0.40 -13.21 26.19
CA HIS A 131 -1.04 -11.99 26.67
C HIS A 131 -0.26 -11.45 27.85
N TRP A 132 -0.20 -10.13 27.97
CA TRP A 132 0.53 -9.45 29.04
C TRP A 132 0.15 -9.95 30.45
N ASP A 133 -1.10 -10.34 30.66
CA ASP A 133 -1.64 -10.87 31.92
C ASP A 133 -1.46 -12.39 32.14
N GLY A 134 -0.89 -13.12 31.17
CA GLY A 134 -0.70 -14.56 31.23
C GLY A 134 -1.88 -15.41 30.76
N SER A 135 -2.97 -14.80 30.28
CA SER A 135 -4.12 -15.53 29.72
C SER A 135 -3.90 -16.07 28.30
N GLY A 136 -2.74 -15.75 27.70
CA GLY A 136 -2.36 -16.15 26.35
C GLY A 136 -1.82 -17.57 26.27
N TYR A 137 -1.20 -17.87 25.13
CA TYR A 137 -0.67 -19.20 24.81
C TYR A 137 0.60 -19.07 23.95
N PRO A 138 1.46 -20.11 23.86
CA PRO A 138 1.29 -21.48 24.37
C PRO A 138 1.82 -21.73 25.79
N PHE A 139 2.56 -20.81 26.39
CA PHE A 139 3.29 -21.00 27.65
C PHE A 139 2.65 -20.29 28.85
N GLY A 140 1.78 -19.30 28.62
CA GLY A 140 1.14 -18.52 29.70
C GLY A 140 2.12 -17.57 30.39
N LEU A 141 2.99 -16.95 29.60
CA LEU A 141 4.01 -16.02 30.09
C LEU A 141 3.36 -14.69 30.50
N ILE A 142 3.90 -14.05 31.53
CA ILE A 142 3.35 -12.81 32.11
C ILE A 142 4.34 -11.68 31.95
N GLY A 143 3.85 -10.53 31.49
CA GLY A 143 4.61 -9.29 31.44
C GLY A 143 5.91 -9.41 30.64
N GLU A 144 7.02 -9.01 31.27
CA GLU A 144 8.34 -8.99 30.64
C GLU A 144 8.98 -10.38 30.48
N ALA A 145 8.35 -11.45 30.98
CA ALA A 145 8.76 -12.81 30.64
C ALA A 145 8.49 -13.14 29.16
N ILE A 146 7.60 -12.39 28.52
CA ILE A 146 7.35 -12.46 27.08
C ILE A 146 8.45 -11.69 26.34
N ASP A 147 9.02 -12.31 25.32
CA ASP A 147 10.00 -11.70 24.44
C ASP A 147 9.49 -10.35 23.90
N LEU A 148 10.36 -9.34 23.83
CA LEU A 148 9.96 -8.01 23.38
C LEU A 148 9.45 -8.02 21.93
N GLY A 149 10.07 -8.81 21.06
CA GLY A 149 9.62 -8.98 19.69
C GLY A 149 8.23 -9.59 19.62
N ALA A 150 7.93 -10.59 20.46
CA ALA A 150 6.59 -11.17 20.56
C ALA A 150 5.54 -10.14 21.01
N ARG A 151 5.85 -9.33 22.03
CA ARG A 151 4.96 -8.26 22.49
C ARG A 151 4.66 -7.23 21.40
N ILE A 152 5.68 -6.89 20.59
CA ILE A 152 5.54 -6.00 19.44
C ILE A 152 4.66 -6.63 18.35
N ILE A 153 4.92 -7.89 17.99
CA ILE A 153 4.16 -8.62 16.96
C ILE A 153 2.70 -8.74 17.39
N ALA A 154 2.41 -9.02 18.67
CA ALA A 154 1.04 -9.14 19.17
C ALA A 154 0.19 -7.87 18.96
N VAL A 155 0.79 -6.68 19.11
CA VAL A 155 0.12 -5.40 18.85
C VAL A 155 -0.07 -5.18 17.35
N ALA A 156 0.97 -5.45 16.56
CA ALA A 156 0.94 -5.30 15.10
C ALA A 156 -0.10 -6.24 14.44
N ASP A 157 -0.12 -7.51 14.85
CA ASP A 157 -1.08 -8.52 14.40
C ASP A 157 -2.51 -8.12 14.75
N ALA A 158 -2.76 -7.74 16.00
CA ALA A 158 -4.09 -7.29 16.43
C ALA A 158 -4.59 -6.07 15.63
N PHE A 159 -3.73 -5.09 15.37
CA PHE A 159 -4.12 -3.92 14.59
C PHE A 159 -4.48 -4.26 13.15
N ASP A 160 -3.63 -5.05 12.46
CA ASP A 160 -3.90 -5.46 11.09
C ASP A 160 -5.17 -6.34 11.03
N ALA A 161 -5.31 -7.29 11.96
CA ALA A 161 -6.48 -8.14 12.11
C ALA A 161 -7.79 -7.35 12.27
N MET A 162 -7.76 -6.23 12.99
CA MET A 162 -8.92 -5.37 13.22
C MET A 162 -9.26 -4.52 11.99
N THR A 163 -8.25 -3.99 11.29
CA THR A 163 -8.40 -2.95 10.26
C THR A 163 -8.43 -3.48 8.82
N SER A 164 -7.96 -4.70 8.59
CA SER A 164 -8.01 -5.36 7.28
C SER A 164 -9.38 -5.98 7.01
N ASP A 165 -9.83 -5.89 5.75
CA ASP A 165 -11.05 -6.55 5.28
C ASP A 165 -10.90 -8.08 5.33
N ARG A 166 -11.90 -8.75 5.87
CA ARG A 166 -12.00 -10.22 5.92
C ARG A 166 -13.21 -10.70 5.12
N ILE A 167 -13.16 -11.94 4.65
CA ILE A 167 -14.25 -12.57 3.84
C ILE A 167 -15.62 -12.44 4.51
N TYR A 168 -15.67 -12.49 5.85
CA TYR A 168 -16.90 -12.46 6.63
C TYR A 168 -17.15 -11.12 7.34
N ARG A 169 -16.23 -10.15 7.25
CA ARG A 169 -16.32 -8.89 8.02
C ARG A 169 -15.45 -7.79 7.39
N PRO A 170 -16.00 -6.59 7.11
CA PRO A 170 -15.18 -5.45 6.73
C PRO A 170 -14.23 -5.05 7.88
N GLY A 171 -13.08 -4.48 7.52
CA GLY A 171 -12.15 -3.89 8.47
C GLY A 171 -12.82 -2.76 9.26
N MET A 172 -12.42 -2.59 10.52
CA MET A 172 -12.93 -1.48 11.33
C MET A 172 -12.10 -0.21 11.14
N PRO A 173 -12.66 0.99 11.39
CA PRO A 173 -11.89 2.23 11.34
C PRO A 173 -10.67 2.19 12.27
N GLN A 174 -9.53 2.71 11.82
CA GLN A 174 -8.27 2.68 12.59
C GLN A 174 -8.42 3.32 13.98
N ALA A 175 -9.14 4.44 14.09
CA ALA A 175 -9.40 5.09 15.38
C ALA A 175 -10.13 4.15 16.39
N GLN A 176 -11.00 3.26 15.88
CA GLN A 176 -11.65 2.26 16.71
C GLN A 176 -10.68 1.15 17.14
N ALA A 177 -9.80 0.70 16.24
CA ALA A 177 -8.76 -0.27 16.56
C ALA A 177 -7.78 0.27 17.62
N ILE A 178 -7.43 1.55 17.56
CA ILE A 178 -6.60 2.25 18.54
C ILE A 178 -7.27 2.31 19.92
N ASP A 179 -8.56 2.61 19.99
CA ASP A 179 -9.33 2.60 21.24
C ASP A 179 -9.36 1.19 21.86
N ILE A 180 -9.49 0.14 21.04
CA ILE A 180 -9.42 -1.25 21.52
C ILE A 180 -8.03 -1.58 22.07
N LEU A 181 -6.95 -1.25 21.35
CA LEU A 181 -5.58 -1.46 21.81
C LEU A 181 -5.33 -0.73 23.14
N SER A 182 -5.76 0.54 23.24
CA SER A 182 -5.63 1.34 24.45
C SER A 182 -6.36 0.71 25.64
N LYS A 183 -7.57 0.19 25.44
CA LYS A 183 -8.35 -0.48 26.51
C LYS A 183 -7.77 -1.83 26.93
N GLY A 184 -7.13 -2.55 26.00
CA GLY A 184 -6.48 -3.84 26.28
C GLY A 184 -5.05 -3.74 26.79
N ALA A 185 -4.47 -2.54 26.84
CA ALA A 185 -3.13 -2.30 27.37
C ALA A 185 -3.05 -2.73 28.85
N GLY A 186 -2.04 -3.53 29.18
CA GLY A 186 -1.82 -4.06 30.53
C GLY A 186 -2.64 -5.31 30.85
N GLN A 187 -3.47 -5.79 29.92
CA GLN A 187 -4.16 -7.07 29.99
C GLN A 187 -3.70 -7.98 28.84
N GLN A 188 -4.11 -7.64 27.63
CA GLN A 188 -3.75 -8.41 26.44
C GLN A 188 -2.38 -8.00 25.90
N TRP A 189 -2.11 -6.69 25.85
CA TRP A 189 -0.89 -6.16 25.24
C TRP A 189 -0.02 -5.40 26.24
N ASP A 190 1.29 -5.37 25.99
CA ASP A 190 2.23 -4.55 26.75
C ASP A 190 1.87 -3.05 26.62
N PRO A 191 1.60 -2.33 27.75
CA PRO A 191 1.31 -0.91 27.71
C PRO A 191 2.36 -0.06 27.01
N ARG A 192 3.66 -0.40 27.13
CA ARG A 192 4.76 0.34 26.50
C ARG A 192 4.71 0.22 24.99
N VAL A 193 4.43 -0.98 24.49
CA VAL A 193 4.32 -1.27 23.06
C VAL A 193 3.08 -0.61 22.47
N VAL A 194 1.94 -0.71 23.15
CA VAL A 194 0.71 -0.01 22.74
C VAL A 194 0.94 1.50 22.68
N ASN A 195 1.55 2.10 23.70
CA ASN A 195 1.83 3.54 23.72
C ASN A 195 2.77 3.95 22.58
N ALA A 196 3.81 3.15 22.26
CA ALA A 196 4.68 3.43 21.12
C ALA A 196 3.91 3.42 19.80
N PHE A 197 3.00 2.45 19.61
CA PHE A 197 2.17 2.38 18.41
C PHE A 197 1.18 3.55 18.32
N ILE A 198 0.52 3.89 19.43
CA ILE A 198 -0.42 5.03 19.48
C ILE A 198 0.31 6.34 19.22
N ASN A 199 1.49 6.55 19.81
CA ASN A 199 2.29 7.74 19.57
C ASN A 199 2.63 7.90 18.07
N TRP A 200 3.06 6.82 17.41
CA TRP A 200 3.26 6.84 15.97
C TRP A 200 1.98 7.12 15.20
N TRP A 201 0.88 6.47 15.59
CA TRP A 201 -0.41 6.67 14.94
C TRP A 201 -0.89 8.11 15.09
N GLU A 202 -0.80 8.74 16.26
CA GLU A 202 -1.18 10.14 16.49
C GLU A 202 -0.27 11.13 15.74
N LYS A 203 1.04 10.85 15.69
CA LYS A 203 2.01 11.61 14.87
C LYS A 203 1.68 11.55 13.39
N THR A 204 1.17 10.41 12.93
CA THR A 204 0.88 10.13 11.52
C THR A 204 -0.55 10.49 11.12
N TYR A 205 -1.47 10.42 12.08
CA TYR A 205 -2.93 10.42 11.92
C TYR A 205 -3.53 11.32 13.01
N ASN A 206 -3.37 12.64 12.89
CA ASN A 206 -3.90 13.61 13.84
C ASN A 206 -5.34 14.02 13.47
N PRO A 207 -6.38 13.66 14.25
CA PRO A 207 -7.76 14.04 13.94
C PRO A 207 -8.16 15.45 14.42
N ARG A 208 -7.32 16.16 15.21
CA ARG A 208 -7.66 17.49 15.79
C ARG A 208 -6.64 18.60 15.54
N GLY A 209 -5.44 18.28 15.09
CA GLY A 209 -4.45 19.25 14.62
C GLY A 209 -4.43 19.25 13.11
N ARG A 210 -4.42 20.45 12.52
CA ARG A 210 -4.19 20.78 11.11
C ARG A 210 -3.73 19.58 10.27
N HIS A 211 -4.53 19.27 9.24
CA HIS A 211 -4.13 18.39 8.14
C HIS A 211 -2.79 18.85 7.58
N ASP A 212 -1.71 18.28 8.08
CA ASP A 212 -0.39 18.57 7.58
C ASP A 212 0.22 17.24 7.21
N TRP A 213 0.32 17.05 5.90
CA TRP A 213 1.03 15.98 5.21
C TRP A 213 2.56 16.08 5.44
N GLN A 214 2.99 16.68 6.56
CA GLN A 214 4.33 17.22 6.80
C GLN A 214 5.34 16.26 7.45
N MET A 215 5.01 14.98 7.58
CA MET A 215 6.03 13.98 7.86
C MET A 215 6.74 13.65 6.53
N LYS A 216 7.71 14.51 6.12
CA LYS A 216 8.53 14.32 4.90
C LYS A 216 8.98 12.87 4.70
N HIS A 217 9.31 12.18 5.79
CA HIS A 217 9.69 10.77 5.82
C HIS A 217 8.62 9.80 5.26
N ILE A 218 7.38 9.90 5.72
CA ILE A 218 6.28 8.99 5.30
C ILE A 218 5.85 9.32 3.88
N GLN A 219 5.79 10.62 3.56
CA GLN A 219 5.57 11.08 2.20
C GLN A 219 6.66 10.53 1.26
N THR A 220 7.93 10.65 1.61
CA THR A 220 9.03 10.09 0.81
C THR A 220 8.90 8.57 0.65
N ILE A 221 8.47 7.83 1.68
CA ILE A 221 8.23 6.38 1.55
C ILE A 221 7.11 6.09 0.55
N TYR A 222 5.95 6.73 0.68
CA TYR A 222 4.82 6.53 -0.24
C TYR A 222 5.16 6.97 -1.67
N GLN A 223 5.86 8.10 -1.82
CA GLN A 223 6.36 8.60 -3.09
C GLN A 223 7.32 7.61 -3.75
N ASN A 224 8.30 7.11 -3.00
CA ASN A 224 9.26 6.13 -3.49
C ASN A 224 8.57 4.80 -3.83
N PHE A 225 7.69 4.30 -2.97
CA PHE A 225 6.95 3.07 -3.22
C PHE A 225 6.09 3.14 -4.49
N LEU A 226 5.32 4.23 -4.67
CA LEU A 226 4.51 4.40 -5.87
C LEU A 226 5.37 4.59 -7.12
N LYS A 227 6.45 5.35 -7.01
CA LYS A 227 7.40 5.54 -8.12
C LYS A 227 8.03 4.21 -8.52
N ASP A 228 8.47 3.40 -7.57
CA ASP A 228 9.12 2.12 -7.85
C ASP A 228 8.11 1.09 -8.39
N THR A 229 6.92 1.00 -7.78
CA THR A 229 5.88 0.02 -8.16
C THR A 229 5.26 0.34 -9.52
N THR A 230 5.14 1.62 -9.88
CA THR A 230 4.56 2.04 -11.17
C THR A 230 5.62 2.34 -12.24
N GLY A 231 6.91 2.14 -11.94
CA GLY A 231 8.01 2.52 -12.84
C GLY A 231 8.04 4.02 -13.17
N GLY A 232 7.58 4.87 -12.25
CA GLY A 232 7.48 6.32 -12.42
C GLY A 232 6.25 6.79 -13.19
N LYS A 233 5.30 5.89 -13.49
CA LYS A 233 4.04 6.21 -14.17
C LYS A 233 3.10 7.03 -13.28
N VAL A 234 3.14 6.82 -11.96
CA VAL A 234 2.39 7.63 -10.98
C VAL A 234 3.38 8.35 -10.07
N LEU A 235 3.23 9.67 -9.95
CA LEU A 235 4.03 10.50 -9.06
C LEU A 235 3.13 11.25 -8.08
N LEU A 236 3.43 11.12 -6.79
CA LEU A 236 2.90 12.00 -5.75
C LEU A 236 3.94 13.07 -5.45
N LEU A 237 3.60 14.35 -5.55
CA LEU A 237 4.57 15.44 -5.40
C LEU A 237 4.15 16.44 -4.33
N ASP A 238 5.13 17.15 -3.79
CA ASP A 238 4.90 18.38 -3.01
C ASP A 238 4.66 19.59 -3.91
N GLU A 239 4.01 20.62 -3.37
CA GLU A 239 3.70 21.87 -4.09
C GLU A 239 4.94 22.50 -4.76
N LYS A 240 6.09 22.50 -4.08
CA LYS A 240 7.37 23.02 -4.60
C LYS A 240 7.93 22.20 -5.77
N GLU A 241 7.52 20.94 -5.89
CA GLU A 241 7.97 20.04 -6.94
C GLU A 241 7.03 20.05 -8.16
N ILE A 242 5.88 20.73 -8.09
CA ILE A 242 4.95 20.85 -9.22
C ILE A 242 5.50 21.83 -10.27
N GLU A 243 6.23 22.88 -9.86
CA GLU A 243 6.73 23.93 -10.75
C GLU A 243 7.57 23.37 -11.92
N GLN A 244 8.34 22.31 -11.69
CA GLN A 244 9.15 21.65 -12.74
C GLN A 244 8.29 20.90 -13.79
N PHE A 245 7.03 20.61 -13.48
CA PHE A 245 6.04 19.99 -14.37
C PHE A 245 5.15 21.03 -15.05
N LEU A 246 5.13 22.28 -14.55
CA LEU A 246 4.54 23.46 -15.18
C LEU A 246 5.46 24.10 -16.24
N LYS A 247 6.36 23.32 -16.86
CA LYS A 247 7.12 23.75 -18.04
C LYS A 247 6.17 24.28 -19.11
N PRO A 248 6.59 25.25 -19.97
CA PRO A 248 5.68 25.98 -20.83
C PRO A 248 4.80 25.02 -21.63
N LEU A 249 3.53 24.99 -21.24
CA LEU A 249 2.46 24.33 -21.96
C LEU A 249 2.04 25.29 -23.06
N GLN A 250 2.06 24.86 -24.31
CA GLN A 250 1.30 25.55 -25.35
C GLN A 250 -0.17 25.28 -25.04
N CYS A 251 -0.74 26.12 -24.17
CA CYS A 251 -2.09 25.98 -23.68
C CYS A 251 -3.07 26.26 -24.82
N PHE A 252 -3.96 25.32 -25.08
CA PHE A 252 -5.05 25.51 -26.04
C PHE A 252 -6.26 26.13 -25.35
N ALA A 253 -6.60 25.62 -24.16
CA ALA A 253 -7.69 26.14 -23.37
C ALA A 253 -7.38 26.03 -21.87
N GLU A 254 -7.81 27.04 -21.14
CA GLU A 254 -7.88 27.09 -19.69
C GLU A 254 -9.28 27.56 -19.30
N LEU A 255 -9.97 26.77 -18.47
CA LEU A 255 -11.35 26.99 -18.08
C LEU A 255 -11.49 26.98 -16.55
N PRO A 256 -12.31 27.87 -15.98
CA PRO A 256 -12.59 27.84 -14.54
C PRO A 256 -13.52 26.67 -14.18
N ILE A 257 -13.27 26.01 -13.05
CA ILE A 257 -14.12 24.96 -12.48
C ILE A 257 -14.95 25.58 -11.34
N GLU A 258 -16.08 26.21 -11.65
CA GLU A 258 -16.96 26.81 -10.63
C GLU A 258 -18.11 25.89 -10.23
N ASN A 259 -18.56 25.04 -11.16
CA ASN A 259 -19.68 24.11 -10.96
C ASN A 259 -19.63 22.98 -12.00
N GLY A 260 -20.52 21.99 -11.86
CA GLY A 260 -20.58 20.82 -12.75
C GLY A 260 -20.93 21.11 -14.23
N LEU A 261 -21.46 22.30 -14.57
CA LEU A 261 -21.71 22.66 -15.97
C LEU A 261 -20.40 22.98 -16.71
N HIS A 262 -19.44 23.61 -16.03
CA HIS A 262 -18.12 23.91 -16.63
C HIS A 262 -17.36 22.62 -16.96
N LEU A 263 -17.50 21.62 -16.11
CA LEU A 263 -16.99 20.26 -16.34
C LEU A 263 -17.62 19.62 -17.59
N SER A 264 -18.92 19.81 -17.82
CA SER A 264 -19.59 19.32 -19.04
C SER A 264 -19.08 20.02 -20.29
N TRP A 265 -18.97 21.36 -20.27
CA TRP A 265 -18.46 22.14 -21.40
C TRP A 265 -17.01 21.83 -21.75
N SER A 266 -16.17 21.58 -20.74
CA SER A 266 -14.77 21.23 -20.95
C SER A 266 -14.61 19.94 -21.79
N ARG A 267 -15.53 18.97 -21.68
CA ARG A 267 -15.50 17.74 -22.49
C ARG A 267 -15.73 18.00 -23.96
N GLN A 268 -16.68 18.89 -24.27
CA GLN A 268 -16.98 19.23 -25.66
C GLN A 268 -15.79 19.95 -26.29
N LEU A 269 -15.27 20.99 -25.61
CA LEU A 269 -14.12 21.75 -26.10
C LEU A 269 -12.86 20.89 -26.26
N PHE A 270 -12.64 19.94 -25.35
CA PHE A 270 -11.54 18.98 -25.47
C PHE A 270 -11.75 18.03 -26.67
N SER A 271 -12.97 17.56 -26.90
CA SER A 271 -13.31 16.71 -28.05
C SER A 271 -13.10 17.44 -29.37
N ASP A 272 -13.52 18.70 -29.47
CA ASP A 272 -13.37 19.51 -30.67
C ASP A 272 -11.88 19.71 -30.98
N TRP A 273 -11.07 20.03 -29.95
CA TRP A 273 -9.63 20.16 -30.08
C TRP A 273 -8.95 18.87 -30.54
N LEU A 274 -9.31 17.70 -29.97
CA LEU A 274 -8.75 16.41 -30.41
C LEU A 274 -8.99 16.15 -31.91
N GLY A 275 -10.13 16.60 -32.45
CA GLY A 275 -10.46 16.49 -33.87
C GLY A 275 -9.53 17.32 -34.76
N GLU A 276 -9.00 18.43 -34.25
CA GLU A 276 -8.05 19.30 -34.97
C GLU A 276 -6.61 18.76 -34.96
N LEU A 277 -6.28 17.83 -34.05
CA LEU A 277 -4.91 17.34 -33.87
C LEU A 277 -4.47 16.27 -34.91
N GLY A 278 -5.38 15.84 -35.80
CA GLY A 278 -5.08 14.84 -36.83
C GLY A 278 -4.74 13.43 -36.29
N LEU A 279 -5.15 13.13 -35.06
CA LEU A 279 -4.89 11.84 -34.41
C LEU A 279 -5.75 10.71 -35.03
N ASP A 280 -5.27 9.46 -34.96
CA ASP A 280 -6.11 8.30 -35.28
C ASP A 280 -7.38 8.26 -34.39
N GLN A 281 -8.47 7.78 -34.97
CA GLN A 281 -9.79 7.76 -34.31
C GLN A 281 -9.77 6.98 -32.99
N VAL A 282 -8.95 5.93 -32.88
CA VAL A 282 -8.80 5.16 -31.63
C VAL A 282 -8.15 6.02 -30.53
N TYR A 283 -7.12 6.80 -30.87
CA TYR A 283 -6.48 7.71 -29.90
C TYR A 283 -7.40 8.87 -29.51
N GLN A 284 -8.14 9.44 -30.45
CA GLN A 284 -9.14 10.48 -30.15
C GLN A 284 -10.17 9.98 -29.14
N GLN A 285 -10.77 8.80 -29.38
CA GLN A 285 -11.75 8.20 -28.47
C GLN A 285 -11.14 7.87 -27.11
N THR A 286 -9.93 7.31 -27.10
CA THR A 286 -9.22 6.96 -25.86
C THR A 286 -8.96 8.20 -25.01
N TYR A 287 -8.45 9.29 -25.60
CA TYR A 287 -8.16 10.50 -24.86
C TYR A 287 -9.42 11.22 -24.40
N GLN A 288 -10.48 11.20 -25.20
CA GLN A 288 -11.78 11.72 -24.80
C GLN A 288 -12.34 10.96 -23.57
N LEU A 289 -12.17 9.63 -23.54
CA LEU A 289 -12.54 8.82 -22.38
C LEU A 289 -11.67 9.15 -21.16
N VAL A 290 -10.34 9.26 -21.31
CA VAL A 290 -9.44 9.67 -20.21
C VAL A 290 -9.87 11.00 -19.61
N PHE A 291 -10.16 11.99 -20.45
CA PHE A 291 -10.63 13.30 -20.01
C PHE A 291 -11.99 13.21 -19.31
N SER A 292 -12.91 12.39 -19.85
CA SER A 292 -14.22 12.17 -19.25
C SER A 292 -14.12 11.51 -17.87
N GLU A 293 -13.18 10.60 -17.67
CA GLU A 293 -12.91 9.95 -16.39
C GLU A 293 -12.28 10.90 -15.38
N LEU A 294 -11.30 11.72 -15.80
CA LEU A 294 -10.75 12.79 -14.97
C LEU A 294 -11.87 13.70 -14.44
N VAL A 295 -12.74 14.16 -15.34
CA VAL A 295 -13.83 15.06 -14.99
C VAL A 295 -14.91 14.39 -14.14
N SER A 296 -15.35 13.18 -14.49
CA SER A 296 -16.50 12.52 -13.84
C SER A 296 -16.18 11.94 -12.47
N ASN A 297 -14.93 11.51 -12.27
CA ASN A 297 -14.55 10.72 -11.10
C ASN A 297 -13.51 11.43 -10.21
N MET A 298 -12.55 12.16 -10.79
CA MET A 298 -11.54 12.86 -9.98
C MET A 298 -11.98 14.28 -9.63
N LEU A 299 -12.62 14.99 -10.57
CA LEU A 299 -12.99 16.40 -10.40
C LEU A 299 -14.48 16.62 -10.08
N LYS A 300 -15.24 15.55 -9.79
CA LYS A 300 -16.70 15.61 -9.56
C LYS A 300 -17.13 16.62 -8.49
N HIS A 301 -16.27 16.84 -7.50
CA HIS A 301 -16.47 17.73 -6.37
C HIS A 301 -15.47 18.89 -6.35
N ALA A 302 -14.80 19.14 -7.48
CA ALA A 302 -13.87 20.25 -7.61
C ALA A 302 -14.64 21.58 -7.71
N GLU A 303 -14.15 22.60 -7.00
CA GLU A 303 -14.73 23.93 -6.95
C GLU A 303 -13.62 24.98 -6.89
N LYS A 304 -13.89 26.16 -7.48
CA LYS A 304 -12.96 27.30 -7.53
C LYS A 304 -11.60 26.96 -8.15
N GLY A 305 -11.59 25.97 -9.03
CA GLY A 305 -10.40 25.44 -9.68
C GLY A 305 -10.19 25.93 -11.10
N THR A 306 -9.19 25.38 -11.78
CA THR A 306 -9.01 25.50 -13.23
C THR A 306 -8.75 24.15 -13.87
N ILE A 307 -9.22 23.94 -15.10
CA ILE A 307 -8.82 22.83 -15.95
C ILE A 307 -8.22 23.40 -17.23
N GLN A 308 -7.05 22.89 -17.61
CA GLN A 308 -6.36 23.32 -18.81
C GLN A 308 -5.79 22.12 -19.57
N TRP A 309 -5.62 22.28 -20.86
CA TRP A 309 -4.97 21.28 -21.69
C TRP A 309 -4.21 21.92 -22.84
N GLY A 310 -3.19 21.21 -23.31
CA GLY A 310 -2.33 21.69 -24.38
C GLY A 310 -1.23 20.70 -24.71
N ARG A 311 -0.21 21.18 -25.41
CA ARG A 311 0.98 20.39 -25.74
C ARG A 311 2.21 20.88 -25.00
N ASN A 312 3.00 19.95 -24.48
CA ASN A 312 4.31 20.29 -23.91
C ASN A 312 5.38 20.36 -25.02
N SER A 313 6.61 20.74 -24.65
CA SER A 313 7.74 20.83 -25.59
C SER A 313 8.17 19.49 -26.22
N ALA A 314 7.72 18.36 -25.68
CA ALA A 314 7.92 17.03 -26.27
C ALA A 314 6.76 16.62 -27.22
N GLY A 315 5.79 17.50 -27.45
CA GLY A 315 4.61 17.24 -28.28
C GLY A 315 3.53 16.40 -27.60
N GLU A 316 3.70 16.07 -26.31
CA GLU A 316 2.73 15.27 -25.55
C GLU A 316 1.50 16.11 -25.20
N ILE A 317 0.33 15.48 -25.24
CA ILE A 317 -0.90 16.10 -24.74
C ILE A 317 -0.86 16.05 -23.21
N VAL A 318 -1.00 17.21 -22.58
CA VAL A 318 -1.03 17.33 -21.13
C VAL A 318 -2.37 17.91 -20.71
N LEU A 319 -3.01 17.23 -19.75
CA LEU A 319 -4.19 17.71 -19.05
C LEU A 319 -3.73 18.15 -17.66
N ILE A 320 -4.12 19.34 -17.22
CA ILE A 320 -3.81 19.85 -15.89
C ILE A 320 -5.10 20.33 -15.26
N ALA A 321 -5.37 19.90 -14.03
CA ALA A 321 -6.49 20.37 -13.23
C ALA A 321 -5.99 20.82 -11.87
N ASN A 322 -6.38 22.02 -11.50
CA ASN A 322 -6.21 22.59 -10.17
C ASN A 322 -7.58 22.65 -9.53
N ASP A 323 -7.74 22.02 -8.38
CA ASP A 323 -8.91 22.18 -7.53
C ASP A 323 -8.54 23.03 -6.30
N GLN A 324 -9.41 23.96 -5.93
CA GLN A 324 -9.29 24.77 -4.71
C GLN A 324 -10.38 24.42 -3.67
N GLY A 325 -11.08 23.31 -3.85
CA GLY A 325 -12.13 22.78 -2.99
C GLY A 325 -11.74 21.46 -2.29
N GLN A 326 -12.72 20.58 -2.04
CA GLN A 326 -12.48 19.26 -1.44
C GLN A 326 -11.93 18.22 -2.43
N GLY A 327 -12.25 18.38 -3.72
CA GLY A 327 -11.62 17.68 -4.83
C GLY A 327 -11.46 16.16 -4.72
N PHE A 328 -10.44 15.69 -5.44
CA PHE A 328 -9.93 14.33 -5.35
C PHE A 328 -9.19 14.14 -4.02
N VAL A 329 -9.81 13.44 -3.09
CA VAL A 329 -9.16 13.07 -1.83
C VAL A 329 -8.13 11.99 -2.11
N LEU A 330 -6.85 12.33 -2.00
CA LEU A 330 -5.70 11.42 -2.19
C LEU A 330 -5.82 10.11 -1.39
N GLU A 331 -6.38 10.16 -0.18
CA GLU A 331 -6.63 8.97 0.68
C GLU A 331 -7.64 7.98 0.08
N LYS A 332 -8.43 8.42 -0.90
CA LYS A 332 -9.36 7.57 -1.66
C LYS A 332 -8.72 6.97 -2.91
N LEU A 333 -7.42 7.15 -3.14
CA LEU A 333 -6.69 6.37 -4.13
C LEU A 333 -6.95 4.88 -3.85
N PRO A 334 -7.57 4.13 -4.77
CA PRO A 334 -7.87 2.74 -4.54
C PRO A 334 -6.60 1.98 -4.18
N GLN A 335 -6.59 1.27 -3.05
CA GLN A 335 -5.50 0.36 -2.69
C GLN A 335 -5.24 -0.67 -3.81
N SER A 336 -6.22 -0.94 -4.68
CA SER A 336 -6.06 -1.80 -5.86
C SER A 336 -5.04 -1.29 -6.89
N ILE A 337 -4.75 0.01 -6.93
CA ILE A 337 -3.64 0.57 -7.72
C ILE A 337 -2.29 0.22 -7.07
N MET A 338 -2.27 0.05 -5.74
CA MET A 338 -1.08 -0.25 -4.97
C MET A 338 -0.76 -1.75 -4.88
N VAL A 339 -1.72 -2.64 -5.16
CA VAL A 339 -1.63 -4.06 -4.78
C VAL A 339 -1.73 -5.06 -5.94
N SER A 340 -2.02 -4.63 -7.17
CA SER A 340 -2.10 -5.60 -8.28
C SER A 340 -1.95 -4.95 -9.64
N GLY A 341 -1.15 -5.56 -10.51
CA GLY A 341 -1.30 -5.34 -11.95
C GLY A 341 -2.76 -5.43 -12.36
N PHE A 342 -3.21 -4.43 -13.10
CA PHE A 342 -4.52 -4.22 -13.72
C PHE A 342 -5.51 -5.39 -13.56
N SER A 343 -6.27 -5.41 -12.46
CA SER A 343 -7.32 -6.40 -12.21
C SER A 343 -8.65 -5.98 -12.87
N THR A 344 -9.13 -6.81 -13.80
CA THR A 344 -10.34 -6.66 -14.63
C THR A 344 -11.68 -6.95 -13.90
N LYS A 345 -11.92 -6.40 -12.70
CA LYS A 345 -13.21 -6.58 -11.99
C LYS A 345 -14.18 -5.41 -12.18
N LYS A 346 -15.30 -5.73 -12.84
CA LYS A 346 -16.41 -4.90 -13.36
C LYS A 346 -17.32 -4.15 -12.35
N SER A 347 -16.92 -3.88 -11.10
CA SER A 347 -17.86 -3.29 -10.11
C SER A 347 -17.43 -1.98 -9.44
N LEU A 348 -16.33 -1.36 -9.87
CA LEU A 348 -15.93 0.00 -9.50
C LEU A 348 -15.68 0.77 -10.80
N GLY A 349 -16.17 2.01 -10.90
CA GLY A 349 -16.07 2.83 -12.10
C GLY A 349 -14.67 2.79 -12.72
N TRP A 350 -14.62 2.62 -14.03
CA TRP A 350 -13.40 2.36 -14.81
C TRP A 350 -12.31 3.45 -14.70
N GLY A 351 -12.59 4.58 -14.05
CA GLY A 351 -11.84 5.82 -14.23
C GLY A 351 -10.34 5.76 -14.01
N LEU A 352 -9.88 5.52 -12.77
CA LEU A 352 -8.46 5.64 -12.50
C LEU A 352 -7.61 4.51 -13.12
N PRO A 353 -8.01 3.23 -13.10
CA PRO A 353 -7.32 2.18 -13.84
C PRO A 353 -7.24 2.45 -15.35
N PHE A 354 -8.30 2.97 -15.96
CA PHE A 354 -8.33 3.32 -17.39
C PHE A 354 -7.40 4.50 -17.70
N ILE A 355 -7.42 5.57 -16.88
CA ILE A 355 -6.46 6.68 -16.99
C ILE A 355 -5.03 6.13 -16.92
N LEU A 356 -4.75 5.24 -15.96
CA LEU A 356 -3.42 4.64 -15.79
C LEU A 356 -3.03 3.71 -16.93
N GLU A 357 -3.97 3.04 -17.60
CA GLU A 357 -3.69 2.23 -18.78
C GLU A 357 -3.23 3.10 -19.95
N HIS A 358 -3.86 4.26 -20.14
CA HIS A 358 -3.69 5.10 -21.33
C HIS A 358 -2.87 6.39 -21.13
N CYS A 359 -2.45 6.72 -19.91
CA CYS A 359 -1.51 7.80 -19.67
C CYS A 359 -0.06 7.29 -19.69
N ARG A 360 0.86 8.16 -20.10
CA ARG A 360 2.30 7.95 -19.89
C ARG A 360 2.70 8.27 -18.45
N GLN A 361 2.08 9.30 -17.88
CA GLN A 361 2.37 9.72 -16.52
C GLN A 361 1.15 10.42 -15.90
N LEU A 362 0.86 10.08 -14.65
CA LEU A 362 -0.11 10.75 -13.79
C LEU A 362 0.65 11.37 -12.61
N VAL A 363 0.51 12.68 -12.45
CA VAL A 363 1.05 13.45 -11.33
C VAL A 363 -0.12 13.91 -10.47
N ILE A 364 -0.03 13.69 -9.17
CA ILE A 364 -1.00 14.20 -8.20
C ILE A 364 -0.22 14.90 -7.08
N ALA A 365 -0.67 16.07 -6.68
CA ALA A 365 -0.08 16.80 -5.58
C ALA A 365 -1.15 17.51 -4.75
N LYS A 366 -0.89 17.66 -3.46
CA LYS A 366 -1.73 18.47 -2.57
C LYS A 366 -1.11 19.86 -2.48
N THR A 367 -1.92 20.89 -2.69
CA THR A 367 -1.50 22.28 -2.55
C THR A 367 -2.13 22.88 -1.30
N GLU A 368 -1.65 24.04 -0.83
CA GLU A 368 -2.27 24.76 0.29
C GLU A 368 -3.77 25.03 0.07
N SER A 369 -4.19 25.20 -1.18
CA SER A 369 -5.57 25.51 -1.56
C SER A 369 -6.41 24.30 -1.98
N GLY A 370 -5.82 23.13 -2.26
CA GLY A 370 -6.58 21.96 -2.72
C GLY A 370 -5.72 20.88 -3.39
N THR A 371 -6.08 20.45 -4.61
CA THR A 371 -5.43 19.32 -5.30
C THR A 371 -5.00 19.68 -6.72
N PHE A 372 -3.76 19.35 -7.07
CA PHE A 372 -3.22 19.44 -8.41
C PHE A 372 -3.19 18.06 -9.05
N ILE A 373 -3.67 17.94 -10.29
CA ILE A 373 -3.59 16.72 -11.10
C ILE A 373 -3.00 17.09 -12.46
N ALA A 374 -1.99 16.35 -12.93
CA ALA A 374 -1.55 16.42 -14.32
C ALA A 374 -1.47 15.02 -14.95
N ILE A 375 -2.04 14.88 -16.15
CA ILE A 375 -2.01 13.65 -16.94
C ILE A 375 -1.25 13.93 -18.22
N LYS A 376 -0.17 13.19 -18.46
CA LYS A 376 0.54 13.18 -19.74
C LYS A 376 0.06 11.98 -20.55
N LEU A 377 -0.45 12.24 -21.74
CA LEU A 377 -0.87 11.23 -22.69
C LEU A 377 0.28 10.94 -23.67
N GLY A 378 0.53 9.67 -23.95
CA GLY A 378 1.65 9.24 -24.80
C GLY A 378 1.32 9.38 -26.28
N CYS A 379 1.97 10.30 -26.98
CA CYS A 379 1.79 10.45 -28.42
C CYS A 379 2.70 9.45 -29.15
N GLU A 380 2.15 8.33 -29.63
CA GLU A 380 2.81 7.56 -30.70
C GLU A 380 2.22 8.01 -32.04
N GLN A 381 3.09 8.66 -32.81
CA GLN A 381 2.91 9.27 -34.14
C GLN A 381 2.07 10.55 -34.22
N ILE A 382 2.76 11.69 -34.09
CA ILE A 382 2.49 12.83 -34.96
C ILE A 382 3.78 13.06 -35.75
N GLU A 383 3.76 12.63 -37.01
CA GLU A 383 4.75 13.07 -37.98
C GLU A 383 4.73 14.60 -38.03
N ASP A 384 5.94 15.13 -38.03
CA ASP A 384 6.30 16.53 -38.18
C ASP A 384 5.61 17.16 -39.40
N MET A 385 4.42 17.72 -39.20
CA MET A 385 3.83 18.66 -40.15
C MET A 385 4.32 20.04 -39.72
N GLY A 386 5.39 20.43 -40.40
CA GLY A 386 6.18 21.59 -40.06
C GLY A 386 5.39 22.89 -40.07
N GLN A 387 5.94 23.84 -39.33
CA GLN A 387 5.78 25.26 -39.63
C GLN A 387 6.14 25.55 -41.09
N THR A 388 5.13 25.62 -41.96
CA THR A 388 5.03 26.53 -43.12
C THR A 388 3.57 26.39 -43.58
N ILE A 389 2.67 27.37 -43.48
CA ILE A 389 2.70 28.75 -43.97
C ILE A 389 1.91 29.65 -42.99
#